data_AF-A0A6J8E0G9-F1
#
_entry.id   AF-A0A6J8E0G9-F1
#
_cell.length_a   1.000
_cell.length_b   1.000
_cell.length_c   1.000
_cell.angle_alpha   90.00
_cell.angle_beta   90.00
_cell.angle_gamma   90.00
#
_symmetry.space_group_name_H-M   'P 1'
#
loop_
_entity.id
_entity.type
_entity.pdbx_description
1 polymer ?
#
loop_
_entity_poly.entity_id
_entity_poly.type
_entity_poly.pdbx_seq_one_letter_code
_entity_poly.pdbx_strand_id
1 'polypeptide(L)'
;MDADIQQTIRAEVHNAVQNTQEQLLDNMTTLLESRLDGFQRRIQENQKSLSDTQIAKIDENMSDTYKFRKRGNEEQYKHNHKVFVKMREANTEMEADNISQTNINNAKRKITEGMGIIKNRQKLIKLADSSDAGWRVVAEYIADTKMKKEKLKKRTDQRTTPYNKTTPNSTGSSIPVNVSSGFGRPGRCFYCHESGHWIRQCPKATAEQKNKISINSTYNFSHIESSASLLCKQISADFKSMKSTHTNVCQGNGTGVGYLKEKVNSWKEIGATKFVVDIIENGYKIPFSTVPRETELENNKTARDNPN
;
A
#
# COMPACT_ATOMS: atom_id res chain seq x y z
N MET A 1 -35.51 10.37 -89.99
CA MET A 1 -35.73 9.50 -88.82
C MET A 1 -34.44 9.26 -88.05
N ASP A 2 -33.34 8.85 -88.70
CA ASP A 2 -32.08 8.52 -88.01
C ASP A 2 -31.41 9.67 -87.23
N ALA A 3 -31.43 10.89 -87.77
CA ALA A 3 -30.81 12.05 -87.12
C ALA A 3 -31.53 12.46 -85.81
N ASP A 4 -32.84 12.28 -85.76
CA ASP A 4 -33.68 12.66 -84.62
C ASP A 4 -33.54 11.64 -83.47
N ILE A 5 -33.37 10.37 -83.83
CA ILE A 5 -33.05 9.29 -82.89
C ILE A 5 -31.66 9.50 -82.27
N GLN A 6 -30.66 9.84 -83.09
CA GLN A 6 -29.31 10.17 -82.61
C GLN A 6 -29.29 11.38 -81.67
N GLN A 7 -30.08 12.41 -81.96
CA GLN A 7 -30.20 13.60 -81.12
C GLN A 7 -30.83 13.27 -79.76
N THR A 8 -31.88 12.44 -79.77
CA THR A 8 -32.57 11.98 -78.56
C THR A 8 -31.64 11.16 -77.66
N ILE A 9 -30.92 10.20 -78.25
CA ILE A 9 -29.95 9.37 -77.52
C ILE A 9 -28.84 10.25 -76.89
N ARG A 10 -28.32 11.25 -77.61
CA ARG A 10 -27.32 12.19 -77.07
C ARG A 10 -27.85 12.97 -75.87
N ALA A 11 -29.09 13.47 -75.95
CA ALA A 11 -29.70 14.22 -74.86
C ALA A 11 -29.90 13.35 -73.62
N GLU A 12 -30.30 12.10 -73.81
CA GLU A 12 -30.53 11.15 -72.72
C GLU A 12 -29.24 10.70 -72.05
N VAL A 13 -28.18 10.43 -72.83
CA VAL A 13 -26.83 10.18 -72.30
C VAL A 13 -26.31 11.40 -71.53
N HIS A 14 -26.49 12.61 -72.06
CA HIS A 14 -26.06 13.83 -71.36
C HIS A 14 -26.79 14.01 -70.03
N ASN A 15 -28.12 13.81 -69.99
CA ASN A 15 -28.89 13.87 -68.76
C ASN A 15 -28.49 12.79 -67.76
N ALA A 16 -28.21 11.56 -68.20
CA ALA A 16 -27.75 10.49 -67.33
C ALA A 16 -26.36 10.80 -66.73
N VAL A 17 -25.43 11.32 -67.54
CA VAL A 17 -24.10 11.74 -67.07
C VAL A 17 -24.22 12.90 -66.10
N GLN A 18 -25.08 13.88 -66.38
CA GLN A 18 -25.28 15.01 -65.48
C GLN A 18 -25.88 14.57 -64.13
N ASN A 19 -26.90 13.70 -64.15
CA ASN A 19 -27.49 13.15 -62.93
C ASN A 19 -26.47 12.36 -62.08
N THR A 20 -25.60 11.57 -62.72
CA THR A 20 -24.56 10.82 -62.00
C THR A 20 -23.48 11.73 -61.41
N GLN A 21 -23.12 12.82 -62.10
CA GLN A 21 -22.22 13.83 -61.57
C GLN A 21 -22.83 14.58 -60.37
N GLU A 22 -24.11 14.96 -60.45
CA GLU A 22 -24.83 15.61 -59.35
C GLU A 22 -24.91 14.69 -58.12
N GLN A 23 -25.22 13.40 -58.31
CA GLN A 23 -25.21 12.41 -57.22
C GLN A 23 -23.82 12.23 -56.60
N LEU A 24 -22.75 12.24 -57.41
CA LEU A 24 -21.39 12.12 -56.89
C LEU A 24 -21.03 13.33 -56.01
N LEU A 25 -21.39 14.54 -56.44
CA LEU A 25 -21.16 15.77 -55.69
C LEU A 25 -21.96 15.81 -54.39
N ASP A 26 -23.20 15.34 -54.40
CA ASP A 26 -24.04 15.24 -53.20
C ASP A 26 -23.46 14.25 -52.17
N ASN A 27 -23.00 13.08 -52.65
CA ASN A 27 -22.31 12.10 -51.82
C ASN A 27 -21.01 12.64 -51.24
N MET A 28 -20.22 13.39 -52.02
CA MET A 28 -19.01 14.04 -51.53
C MET A 28 -19.32 15.11 -50.49
N THR A 29 -20.35 15.92 -50.70
CA THR A 29 -20.81 16.94 -49.74
C THR A 29 -21.21 16.28 -48.42
N THR A 30 -22.02 15.23 -48.48
CA THR A 30 -22.47 14.48 -47.30
C THR A 30 -21.29 13.84 -46.55
N LEU A 31 -20.31 13.28 -47.27
CA LEU A 31 -19.12 12.69 -46.66
C LEU A 31 -18.27 13.77 -45.97
N LEU A 32 -18.11 14.93 -46.60
CA LEU A 32 -17.35 16.05 -46.04
C LEU A 32 -18.03 16.58 -44.78
N GLU A 33 -19.34 16.78 -44.79
CA GLU A 33 -20.11 17.19 -43.60
C GLU A 33 -19.98 16.19 -42.46
N SER A 34 -20.16 14.89 -42.75
CA SER A 34 -19.98 13.82 -41.76
C SER A 34 -18.57 13.80 -41.14
N ARG A 35 -17.53 14.00 -41.96
CA ARG A 35 -16.14 14.02 -41.48
C ARG A 35 -15.81 15.29 -40.72
N LEU A 36 -16.34 16.44 -41.14
CA LEU A 36 -16.20 17.72 -40.46
C LEU A 36 -16.89 17.71 -39.10
N ASP A 37 -18.12 17.19 -39.02
CA ASP A 37 -18.83 16.98 -37.75
C ASP A 37 -18.05 16.05 -36.83
N GLY A 38 -17.53 14.95 -37.38
CA GLY A 38 -16.67 14.04 -36.63
C GLY A 38 -15.38 14.72 -36.14
N PHE A 39 -14.81 15.63 -36.92
CA PHE A 39 -13.61 16.39 -36.54
C PHE A 39 -13.92 17.43 -35.46
N GLN A 40 -15.03 18.15 -35.60
CA GLN A 40 -15.51 19.12 -34.63
C GLN A 40 -15.80 18.47 -33.27
N ARG A 41 -16.47 17.31 -33.26
CA ARG A 41 -16.69 16.52 -32.03
C ARG A 41 -15.38 16.14 -31.36
N ARG A 42 -14.42 15.58 -32.12
CA ARG A 42 -13.09 15.22 -31.57
C ARG A 42 -12.34 16.41 -31.00
N ILE A 43 -12.42 17.59 -31.65
CA ILE A 43 -11.82 18.82 -31.11
C ILE A 43 -12.47 19.20 -29.79
N GLN A 44 -13.80 19.23 -29.74
CA GLN A 44 -14.54 19.59 -28.53
C GLN A 44 -14.26 18.61 -27.38
N GLU A 45 -14.23 17.30 -27.65
CA GLU A 45 -13.87 16.27 -26.67
C GLU A 45 -12.42 16.40 -26.18
N ASN A 46 -11.47 16.66 -27.09
CA ASN A 46 -10.07 16.88 -26.71
C ASN A 46 -9.90 18.16 -25.88
N GLN A 47 -10.59 19.26 -26.23
CA GLN A 47 -10.57 20.48 -25.43
C GLN A 47 -11.20 20.28 -24.04
N LYS A 48 -12.34 19.57 -23.97
CA LYS A 48 -13.01 19.23 -22.71
C LYS A 48 -12.10 18.37 -21.83
N SER A 49 -11.54 17.29 -22.37
CA SER A 49 -10.62 16.41 -21.60
C SER A 49 -9.34 17.11 -21.14
N LEU A 50 -8.78 18.02 -21.94
CA LEU A 50 -7.66 18.87 -21.53
C LEU A 50 -8.06 19.82 -20.40
N SER A 51 -9.24 20.45 -20.50
CA SER A 51 -9.79 21.32 -19.45
C SER A 51 -10.03 20.55 -18.15
N ASP A 52 -10.69 19.40 -18.22
CA ASP A 52 -10.97 18.53 -17.07
C ASP A 52 -9.66 18.10 -16.37
N THR A 53 -8.63 17.77 -17.15
CA THR A 53 -7.31 17.43 -16.62
C THR A 53 -6.63 18.62 -15.93
N GLN A 54 -6.77 19.82 -16.48
CA GLN A 54 -6.25 21.06 -15.86
C GLN A 54 -7.00 21.38 -14.56
N ILE A 55 -8.34 21.26 -14.56
CA ILE A 55 -9.18 21.47 -13.37
C ILE A 55 -8.81 20.47 -12.28
N ALA A 56 -8.62 19.19 -12.61
CA ALA A 56 -8.19 18.19 -11.64
C ALA A 56 -6.83 18.52 -11.00
N LYS A 57 -5.87 19.00 -11.80
CA LYS A 57 -4.56 19.46 -11.29
C LYS A 57 -4.66 20.71 -10.42
N ILE A 58 -5.57 21.63 -10.75
CA ILE A 58 -5.84 22.81 -9.94
C ILE A 58 -6.49 22.42 -8.61
N ASP A 59 -7.47 21.52 -8.62
CA ASP A 59 -8.12 20.98 -7.42
C ASP A 59 -7.12 20.28 -6.49
N GLU A 60 -6.21 19.45 -7.05
CA GLU A 60 -5.15 18.80 -6.27
C GLU A 60 -4.21 19.84 -5.63
N ASN A 61 -3.73 20.83 -6.40
CA ASN A 61 -2.84 21.87 -5.89
C ASN A 61 -3.52 22.81 -4.89
N MET A 62 -4.80 23.12 -5.07
CA MET A 62 -5.56 23.99 -4.15
C MET A 62 -5.74 23.34 -2.76
N SER A 63 -5.85 22.01 -2.70
CA SER A 63 -6.01 21.30 -1.42
C SER A 63 -4.78 21.37 -0.52
N ASP A 64 -3.58 21.45 -1.10
CA ASP A 64 -2.30 21.56 -0.37
C ASP A 64 -1.84 23.01 -0.15
N THR A 65 -2.39 23.97 -0.91
CA THR A 65 -2.02 25.39 -0.80
C THR A 65 -2.68 26.07 0.40
N TYR A 66 -3.91 25.66 0.76
CA TYR A 66 -4.64 26.29 1.86
C TYR A 66 -4.27 25.72 3.23
N LYS A 67 -3.64 26.55 4.07
CA LYS A 67 -3.27 26.18 5.45
C LYS A 67 -4.40 26.48 6.43
N PHE A 68 -5.03 25.44 6.95
CA PHE A 68 -6.04 25.57 7.99
C PHE A 68 -5.42 26.01 9.33
N ARG A 69 -6.02 27.03 9.97
CA ARG A 69 -5.57 27.51 11.29
C ARG A 69 -5.88 26.54 12.43
N LYS A 70 -6.97 25.78 12.31
CA LYS A 70 -7.45 24.85 13.33
C LYS A 70 -7.44 23.43 12.76
N ARG A 71 -6.76 22.51 13.45
CA ARG A 71 -6.69 21.09 13.06
C ARG A 71 -8.07 20.45 12.88
N GLY A 72 -9.02 20.76 13.76
CA GLY A 72 -10.39 20.23 13.65
C GLY A 72 -11.10 20.67 12.37
N ASN A 73 -10.87 21.91 11.92
CA ASN A 73 -11.45 22.41 10.67
C ASN A 73 -10.82 21.73 9.44
N GLU A 74 -9.51 21.49 9.49
CA GLU A 74 -8.80 20.75 8.44
C GLU A 74 -9.33 19.31 8.30
N GLU A 75 -9.50 18.61 9.42
CA GLU A 75 -10.02 17.24 9.42
C GLU A 75 -11.48 17.20 8.92
N GLN A 76 -12.29 18.18 9.30
CA GLN A 76 -13.67 18.31 8.82
C GLN A 76 -13.71 18.63 7.31
N TYR A 77 -12.87 19.55 6.85
CA TYR A 77 -12.76 19.87 5.42
C TYR A 77 -12.33 18.65 4.61
N LYS A 78 -11.27 17.96 5.04
CA LYS A 78 -10.78 16.74 4.38
C LYS A 78 -11.85 15.65 4.33
N HIS A 79 -12.68 15.53 5.37
CA HIS A 79 -13.81 14.60 5.36
C HIS A 79 -14.90 15.03 4.37
N ASN A 80 -15.36 16.28 4.45
CA ASN A 80 -16.40 16.82 3.57
C ASN A 80 -15.99 16.75 2.11
N HIS A 81 -14.74 17.11 1.80
CA HIS A 81 -14.18 17.05 0.46
C HIS A 81 -14.17 15.61 -0.09
N LYS A 82 -13.82 14.61 0.71
CA LYS A 82 -13.90 13.19 0.28
C LYS A 82 -15.32 12.76 -0.07
N VAL A 83 -16.32 13.20 0.69
CA VAL A 83 -17.73 12.92 0.39
C VAL A 83 -18.14 13.63 -0.89
N PHE A 84 -17.79 14.91 -1.00
CA PHE A 84 -18.06 15.73 -2.18
C PHE A 84 -17.49 15.11 -3.46
N VAL A 85 -16.23 14.67 -3.46
CA VAL A 85 -15.59 13.99 -4.60
C VAL A 85 -16.38 12.75 -5.02
N LYS A 86 -16.86 11.94 -4.07
CA LYS A 86 -17.67 10.75 -4.40
C LYS A 86 -19.02 11.08 -5.00
N MET A 87 -19.65 12.17 -4.55
CA MET A 87 -20.90 12.64 -5.13
C MET A 87 -20.69 13.27 -6.51
N ARG A 88 -19.59 14.01 -6.71
CA ARG A 88 -19.20 14.56 -8.01
C ARG A 88 -18.93 13.45 -9.02
N GLU A 89 -18.14 12.44 -8.66
CA GLU A 89 -17.89 11.25 -9.48
C GLU A 89 -19.21 10.55 -9.88
N ALA A 90 -20.15 10.41 -8.94
CA ALA A 90 -21.46 9.83 -9.25
C ALA A 90 -22.27 10.70 -10.22
N ASN A 91 -22.20 12.03 -10.07
CA ASN A 91 -22.91 12.97 -10.93
C ASN A 91 -22.37 12.95 -12.36
N THR A 92 -21.04 12.94 -12.52
CA THR A 92 -20.40 12.85 -13.84
C THR A 92 -20.79 11.56 -14.58
N GLU A 93 -20.93 10.44 -13.87
CA GLU A 93 -21.42 9.18 -14.47
C GLU A 93 -22.88 9.27 -14.96
N MET A 94 -23.69 10.15 -14.35
CA MET A 94 -25.08 10.37 -14.73
C MET A 94 -25.28 11.44 -15.81
N GLU A 95 -24.30 12.32 -16.01
CA GLU A 95 -24.34 13.40 -17.01
C GLU A 95 -23.92 12.95 -18.43
N ALA A 96 -23.73 11.65 -18.65
CA ALA A 96 -23.41 11.12 -19.98
C ALA A 96 -24.65 11.16 -20.91
N ASP A 97 -24.46 11.61 -22.16
CA ASP A 97 -25.53 11.75 -23.16
C ASP A 97 -26.31 10.45 -23.42
N ASN A 98 -25.66 9.30 -23.23
CA ASN A 98 -26.28 7.98 -23.30
C ASN A 98 -26.01 7.21 -22.00
N ILE A 99 -26.94 7.30 -21.06
CA ILE A 99 -26.84 6.61 -19.77
C ILE A 99 -27.00 5.10 -19.97
N SER A 100 -25.90 4.37 -19.91
CA SER A 100 -25.93 2.91 -19.91
C SER A 100 -26.23 2.36 -18.51
N GLN A 101 -26.70 1.11 -18.44
CA GLN A 101 -26.87 0.40 -17.16
C GLN A 101 -25.56 0.35 -16.35
N THR A 102 -24.41 0.32 -17.03
CA THR A 102 -23.08 0.36 -16.41
C THR A 102 -22.83 1.68 -15.69
N ASN A 103 -23.19 2.81 -16.31
CA ASN A 103 -23.06 4.12 -15.69
C ASN A 103 -23.94 4.25 -14.44
N ILE A 104 -25.19 3.78 -14.52
CA ILE A 104 -26.11 3.75 -13.37
C ILE A 104 -25.52 2.92 -12.22
N ASN A 105 -24.97 1.74 -12.53
CA ASN A 105 -24.35 0.87 -11.53
C ASN A 105 -23.10 1.53 -10.91
N ASN A 106 -22.28 2.21 -11.73
CA ASN A 106 -21.13 2.96 -11.26
C ASN A 106 -21.55 4.11 -10.33
N ALA A 107 -22.53 4.93 -10.73
CA ALA A 107 -23.06 6.02 -9.92
C ALA A 107 -23.61 5.51 -8.58
N LYS A 108 -24.42 4.44 -8.59
CA LYS A 108 -24.93 3.78 -7.36
C LYS A 108 -23.79 3.31 -6.45
N ARG A 109 -22.73 2.71 -7.02
CA ARG A 109 -21.54 2.29 -6.26
C ARG A 109 -20.84 3.49 -5.61
N LYS A 110 -20.63 4.58 -6.34
CA LYS A 110 -19.98 5.80 -5.83
C LYS A 110 -20.81 6.47 -4.71
N ILE A 111 -22.13 6.53 -4.87
CA ILE A 111 -23.04 7.00 -3.81
C ILE A 111 -22.92 6.11 -2.56
N THR A 112 -22.91 4.78 -2.75
CA THR A 112 -22.75 3.82 -1.65
C THR A 112 -21.42 3.98 -0.92
N GLU A 113 -20.32 4.21 -1.67
CA GLU A 113 -19.01 4.55 -1.09
C GLU A 113 -19.09 5.84 -0.25
N GLY A 114 -19.71 6.90 -0.79
CA GLY A 114 -19.92 8.17 -0.08
C GLY A 114 -20.75 8.00 1.20
N MET A 115 -21.83 7.23 1.15
CA MET A 115 -22.63 6.86 2.33
C MET A 115 -21.80 6.10 3.36
N GLY A 116 -20.91 5.20 2.91
CA GLY A 116 -19.98 4.48 3.78
C GLY A 116 -19.02 5.41 4.52
N ILE A 117 -18.50 6.45 3.84
CA ILE A 117 -17.65 7.48 4.44
C ILE A 117 -18.40 8.22 5.54
N ILE A 118 -19.65 8.62 5.29
CA ILE A 118 -20.50 9.31 6.27
C ILE A 118 -20.81 8.41 7.47
N LYS A 119 -21.22 7.16 7.24
CA LYS A 119 -21.50 6.19 8.32
C LYS A 119 -20.28 5.98 9.22
N ASN A 120 -19.09 5.83 8.62
CA ASN A 120 -17.86 5.70 9.38
C ASN A 120 -17.59 6.96 10.23
N ARG A 121 -17.78 8.16 9.68
CA ARG A 121 -17.63 9.41 10.44
C ARG A 121 -18.62 9.52 11.58
N GLN A 122 -19.88 9.18 11.36
CA GLN A 122 -20.91 9.14 12.41
C GLN A 122 -20.50 8.18 13.54
N LYS A 123 -19.97 7.00 13.21
CA LYS A 123 -19.43 6.06 14.21
C LYS A 123 -18.30 6.68 15.02
N LEU A 124 -17.36 7.35 14.36
CA LEU A 124 -16.23 8.02 15.03
C LEU A 124 -16.70 9.16 15.94
N ILE A 125 -17.71 9.93 15.52
CA ILE A 125 -18.31 10.98 16.35
C ILE A 125 -18.94 10.36 17.61
N LYS A 126 -19.74 9.30 17.45
CA LYS A 126 -20.34 8.58 18.61
C LYS A 126 -19.27 8.03 19.56
N LEU A 127 -18.16 7.50 19.03
CA LEU A 127 -17.05 7.01 19.84
C LEU A 127 -16.35 8.12 20.62
N ALA A 128 -16.17 9.29 20.00
CA ALA A 128 -15.64 10.46 20.68
C ALA A 128 -16.61 10.98 21.74
N ASP A 129 -17.92 10.97 21.48
CA ASP A 129 -18.94 11.44 22.40
C ASP A 129 -19.08 10.53 23.63
N SER A 130 -18.98 9.21 23.45
CA SER A 130 -19.11 8.23 24.53
C SER A 130 -17.84 8.05 25.38
N SER A 131 -16.72 8.65 24.99
CA SER A 131 -15.42 8.44 25.64
C SER A 131 -14.94 9.70 26.34
N ASP A 132 -14.50 9.59 27.58
CA ASP A 132 -13.95 10.72 28.36
C ASP A 132 -12.73 11.38 27.69
N ALA A 133 -11.92 10.60 26.98
CA ALA A 133 -10.76 11.09 26.23
C ALA A 133 -11.10 11.55 24.80
N GLY A 134 -12.37 11.44 24.39
CA GLY A 134 -12.93 12.01 23.18
C GLY A 134 -12.21 11.61 21.89
N TRP A 135 -11.83 12.62 21.10
CA TRP A 135 -11.13 12.44 19.82
C TRP A 135 -9.76 11.75 19.93
N ARG A 136 -9.17 11.67 21.14
CA ARG A 136 -7.91 10.94 21.35
C ARG A 136 -8.10 9.43 21.15
N VAL A 137 -9.20 8.87 21.68
CA VAL A 137 -9.56 7.45 21.49
C VAL A 137 -9.87 7.15 20.03
N VAL A 138 -10.53 8.08 19.34
CA VAL A 138 -10.75 7.98 17.90
C VAL A 138 -9.44 7.89 17.12
N ALA A 139 -8.43 8.68 17.50
CA ALA A 139 -7.12 8.64 16.83
C ALA A 139 -6.45 7.27 16.96
N GLU A 140 -6.48 6.67 18.15
CA GLU A 140 -5.97 5.31 18.40
C GLU A 140 -6.75 4.25 17.61
N TYR A 141 -8.08 4.32 17.61
CA TYR A 141 -8.92 3.43 16.82
C TYR A 141 -8.63 3.51 15.31
N ILE A 142 -8.41 4.71 14.77
CA ILE A 142 -8.03 4.90 13.36
C ILE A 142 -6.65 4.28 13.08
N ALA A 143 -5.69 4.44 13.98
CA ALA A 143 -4.36 3.84 13.84
C ALA A 143 -4.45 2.30 13.82
N ASP A 144 -5.19 1.71 14.76
CA ASP A 144 -5.37 0.27 14.86
C ASP A 144 -6.08 -0.33 13.65
N THR A 145 -7.12 0.34 13.16
CA THR A 145 -7.84 -0.11 11.96
C THR A 145 -6.97 -0.05 10.70
N LYS A 146 -6.11 0.96 10.55
CA LYS A 146 -5.10 1.03 9.48
C LYS A 146 -4.09 -0.10 9.59
N MET A 147 -3.53 -0.32 10.78
CA MET A 147 -2.55 -1.38 11.04
C MET A 147 -3.13 -2.77 10.75
N LYS A 148 -4.38 -3.04 11.14
CA LYS A 148 -5.06 -4.31 10.83
C LYS A 148 -5.23 -4.51 9.32
N LYS A 149 -5.63 -3.47 8.57
CA LYS A 149 -5.75 -3.54 7.10
C LYS A 149 -4.40 -3.75 6.43
N GLU A 150 -3.34 -3.10 6.89
CA GLU A 150 -1.99 -3.26 6.34
C GLU A 150 -1.44 -4.67 6.59
N LYS A 151 -1.61 -5.20 7.81
CA LYS A 151 -1.25 -6.58 8.13
C LYS A 151 -2.02 -7.59 7.27
N LEU A 152 -3.31 -7.35 7.03
CA LEU A 152 -4.12 -8.21 6.16
C LEU A 152 -3.60 -8.18 4.71
N LYS A 153 -3.31 -6.98 4.17
CA LYS A 153 -2.77 -6.82 2.81
C LYS A 153 -1.46 -7.59 2.62
N LYS A 154 -0.52 -7.45 3.56
CA LYS A 154 0.76 -8.18 3.54
C LYS A 154 0.57 -9.71 3.54
N ARG A 155 -0.47 -10.22 4.20
CA ARG A 155 -0.78 -11.67 4.23
C ARG A 155 -1.38 -12.16 2.92
N THR A 156 -2.22 -11.37 2.25
CA THR A 156 -2.75 -11.70 0.91
C THR A 156 -1.65 -11.69 -0.15
N ASP A 157 -0.77 -10.69 -0.14
CA ASP A 157 0.31 -10.56 -1.13
C ASP A 157 1.33 -11.70 -1.03
N GLN A 158 1.57 -12.22 0.19
CA GLN A 158 2.39 -13.42 0.42
C GLN A 158 1.72 -14.73 -0.02
N ARG A 159 0.39 -14.74 -0.15
CA ARG A 159 -0.37 -15.94 -0.56
C ARG A 159 -0.50 -16.08 -2.07
N THR A 160 -0.21 -15.03 -2.84
CA THR A 160 -0.40 -14.96 -4.30
C THR A 160 0.90 -15.07 -5.10
N THR A 161 2.07 -15.24 -4.50
CA THR A 161 3.27 -15.61 -5.26
C THR A 161 3.14 -17.07 -5.71
N PRO A 162 3.01 -17.37 -7.02
CA PRO A 162 2.93 -18.74 -7.48
C PRO A 162 4.23 -19.45 -7.13
N TYR A 163 4.12 -20.59 -6.46
CA TYR A 163 5.21 -21.53 -6.33
C TYR A 163 5.62 -21.95 -7.75
N ASN A 164 6.77 -21.48 -8.24
CA ASN A 164 7.34 -21.93 -9.50
C ASN A 164 7.62 -23.44 -9.37
N LYS A 165 6.70 -24.26 -9.89
CA LYS A 165 6.93 -25.69 -10.10
C LYS A 165 7.92 -25.81 -11.24
N THR A 166 9.19 -26.04 -10.92
CA THR A 166 10.16 -26.54 -11.89
C THR A 166 9.69 -27.92 -12.36
N THR A 167 9.20 -27.99 -13.58
CA THR A 167 9.00 -29.25 -14.31
C THR A 167 10.36 -29.80 -14.75
N PRO A 168 10.68 -31.08 -14.53
CA PRO A 168 11.92 -31.66 -15.02
C PRO A 168 11.72 -32.08 -16.47
N ASN A 169 12.47 -31.50 -17.39
CA ASN A 169 12.82 -32.21 -18.61
C ASN A 169 14.21 -31.83 -19.12
N SER A 170 15.00 -32.90 -19.25
CA SER A 170 16.14 -33.11 -20.13
C SER A 170 17.57 -32.73 -19.69
N THR A 171 18.35 -33.81 -19.66
CA THR A 171 19.74 -33.98 -20.10
C THR A 171 20.90 -33.47 -19.24
N GLY A 172 21.48 -34.43 -18.50
CA GLY A 172 22.91 -34.74 -18.60
C GLY A 172 23.87 -33.93 -17.73
N SER A 173 24.24 -34.48 -16.56
CA SER A 173 25.64 -34.70 -16.16
C SER A 173 25.70 -35.32 -14.76
N SER A 174 26.53 -36.34 -14.66
CA SER A 174 26.81 -37.21 -13.53
C SER A 174 27.45 -36.51 -12.33
N ILE A 175 26.82 -36.59 -11.15
CA ILE A 175 27.46 -36.42 -9.84
C ILE A 175 26.88 -37.49 -8.89
N PRO A 176 27.70 -38.26 -8.15
CA PRO A 176 27.24 -39.38 -7.36
C PRO A 176 26.37 -38.92 -6.19
N VAL A 177 25.24 -39.63 -6.03
CA VAL A 177 24.27 -39.43 -4.96
C VAL A 177 24.85 -40.06 -3.70
N ASN A 178 25.22 -39.25 -2.71
CA ASN A 178 25.28 -39.71 -1.32
C ASN A 178 23.95 -39.36 -0.66
N VAL A 179 23.10 -40.37 -0.56
CA VAL A 179 21.84 -40.29 0.17
C VAL A 179 22.16 -40.30 1.66
N SER A 180 21.95 -39.18 2.32
CA SER A 180 21.71 -39.13 3.77
C SER A 180 20.51 -38.21 4.01
N SER A 181 19.34 -38.85 4.00
CA SER A 181 18.16 -38.61 4.82
C SER A 181 17.94 -37.19 5.38
N GLY A 182 16.93 -36.50 4.84
CA GLY A 182 16.31 -35.37 5.52
C GLY A 182 15.48 -34.50 4.58
N PHE A 183 14.17 -34.44 4.82
CA PHE A 183 13.23 -33.49 4.22
C PHE A 183 13.90 -32.13 3.97
N GLY A 184 14.09 -31.78 2.69
CA GLY A 184 14.67 -30.51 2.29
C GLY A 184 13.85 -29.35 2.83
N ARG A 185 14.43 -28.57 3.76
CA ARG A 185 13.75 -27.41 4.34
C ARG A 185 13.52 -26.36 3.24
N PRO A 186 12.32 -25.77 3.13
CA PRO A 186 12.03 -24.78 2.10
C PRO A 186 12.84 -23.51 2.34
N GLY A 187 13.49 -23.00 1.28
CA GLY A 187 14.22 -21.73 1.28
C GLY A 187 15.66 -21.83 0.77
N ARG A 188 16.25 -20.67 0.44
CA ARG A 188 17.66 -20.50 0.09
C ARG A 188 18.44 -20.04 1.33
N CYS A 189 19.67 -20.52 1.51
CA CYS A 189 20.56 -20.06 2.55
C CYS A 189 20.81 -18.55 2.42
N PHE A 190 20.69 -17.80 3.52
CA PHE A 190 20.90 -16.34 3.53
C PHE A 190 22.34 -15.89 3.24
N TYR A 191 23.31 -16.82 3.28
CA TYR A 191 24.71 -16.52 2.99
C TYR A 191 25.12 -16.93 1.58
N CYS A 192 24.93 -18.20 1.21
CA CYS A 192 25.39 -18.71 -0.09
C CYS A 192 24.29 -18.83 -1.14
N HIS A 193 23.02 -18.55 -0.80
CA HIS A 193 21.85 -18.63 -1.69
C HIS A 193 21.53 -20.03 -2.26
N GLU A 194 22.21 -21.08 -1.80
CA GLU A 194 21.92 -22.47 -2.15
C GLU A 194 20.78 -23.04 -1.28
N SER A 195 19.96 -23.90 -1.86
CA SER A 195 18.86 -24.57 -1.17
C SER A 195 19.32 -25.78 -0.35
N GLY A 196 18.53 -26.17 0.65
CA GLY A 196 18.74 -27.40 1.42
C GLY A 196 19.39 -27.23 2.79
N HIS A 197 19.84 -26.02 3.15
CA HIS A 197 20.40 -25.73 4.48
C HIS A 197 20.14 -24.28 4.92
N TRP A 198 20.10 -24.04 6.23
CA TRP A 198 20.02 -22.68 6.80
C TRP A 198 21.43 -22.13 7.03
N ILE A 199 21.60 -20.81 7.22
CA ILE A 199 22.93 -20.18 7.37
C ILE A 199 23.80 -20.86 8.44
N ARG A 200 23.20 -21.31 9.55
CA ARG A 200 23.87 -22.05 10.64
C ARG A 200 24.49 -23.38 10.21
N GLN A 201 23.94 -23.99 9.17
CA GLN A 201 24.36 -25.26 8.61
C GLN A 201 25.11 -25.07 7.28
N CYS A 202 25.42 -23.82 6.89
CA CYS A 202 26.05 -23.54 5.61
C CYS A 202 27.52 -24.00 5.62
N PRO A 203 27.95 -24.86 4.68
CA PRO A 203 29.34 -25.30 4.61
C PRO A 203 30.27 -24.17 4.18
N LYS A 204 29.75 -23.14 3.48
CA LYS A 204 30.51 -21.98 3.00
C LYS A 204 30.59 -20.84 4.02
N ALA A 205 29.77 -20.86 5.08
CA ALA A 205 29.77 -19.82 6.10
C ALA A 205 30.76 -20.14 7.21
N THR A 206 31.58 -19.16 7.60
CA THR A 206 32.47 -19.26 8.76
C THR A 206 31.67 -19.32 10.07
N ALA A 207 32.31 -19.78 11.15
CA ALA A 207 31.67 -19.85 12.47
C ALA A 207 31.14 -18.49 12.94
N GLU A 208 31.85 -17.40 12.59
CA GLU A 208 31.41 -16.03 12.90
C GLU A 208 30.15 -15.66 12.10
N GLN A 209 30.09 -15.98 10.81
CA GLN A 209 28.94 -15.71 9.94
C GLN A 209 27.71 -16.53 10.34
N LYS A 210 27.89 -17.76 10.84
CA LYS A 210 26.83 -18.63 11.35
C LYS A 210 26.15 -18.09 12.61
N ASN A 211 26.90 -17.33 13.43
CA ASN A 211 26.47 -16.82 14.72
C ASN A 211 25.98 -15.35 14.69
N LYS A 212 26.08 -14.66 13.54
CA LYS A 212 25.47 -13.34 13.37
C LYS A 212 23.96 -13.47 13.34
N ILE A 213 23.28 -12.95 14.37
CA ILE A 213 21.84 -12.74 14.35
C ILE A 213 21.55 -11.66 13.32
N SER A 214 20.53 -11.88 12.46
CA SER A 214 20.02 -10.84 11.57
C SER A 214 19.56 -9.65 12.41
N ILE A 215 20.38 -8.60 12.43
CA ILE A 215 19.97 -7.30 12.95
C ILE A 215 19.06 -6.73 11.86
N ASN A 216 17.75 -6.96 11.98
CA ASN A 216 16.76 -6.18 11.22
C ASN A 216 16.77 -4.75 11.76
N SER A 217 17.79 -3.95 11.43
CA SER A 217 17.79 -2.48 11.47
C SER A 217 19.22 -1.91 11.33
N THR A 218 19.77 -1.94 10.12
CA THR A 218 20.61 -0.85 9.62
C THR A 218 20.38 -0.75 8.12
N TYR A 219 19.41 0.07 7.73
CA TYR A 219 19.45 0.64 6.39
C TYR A 219 20.80 1.35 6.24
N ASN A 220 21.59 0.93 5.25
CA ASN A 220 22.80 1.63 4.83
C ASN A 220 22.41 3.05 4.42
N PHE A 221 22.67 4.03 5.30
CA PHE A 221 22.48 5.44 5.02
C PHE A 221 23.76 5.99 4.37
N SER A 222 24.08 5.53 3.16
CA SER A 222 25.22 6.01 2.39
C SER A 222 24.82 6.74 1.11
N HIS A 223 23.57 7.20 1.01
CA HIS A 223 23.10 7.89 -0.22
C HIS A 223 22.21 9.12 0.00
N ILE A 224 22.23 9.74 1.18
CA ILE A 224 21.54 11.03 1.40
C ILE A 224 22.52 12.00 2.06
N GLU A 225 23.52 12.45 1.31
CA GLU A 225 24.46 13.47 1.78
C GLU A 225 24.42 14.77 0.97
N SER A 226 23.47 14.94 0.04
CA SER A 226 23.49 16.09 -0.87
C SER A 226 22.44 17.18 -0.64
N SER A 227 21.56 17.10 0.38
CA SER A 227 20.51 18.13 0.53
C SER A 227 19.98 18.38 1.95
N ALA A 228 20.80 18.15 2.99
CA ALA A 228 20.41 18.52 4.35
C ALA A 228 20.95 19.92 4.73
N SER A 229 20.04 20.80 5.13
CA SER A 229 20.30 22.17 5.58
C SER A 229 21.23 22.22 6.80
N LEU A 230 21.88 23.38 7.00
CA LEU A 230 22.84 23.66 8.09
C LEU A 230 22.33 23.27 9.49
N LEU A 231 21.01 23.26 9.71
CA LEU A 231 20.41 22.81 10.98
C LEU A 231 20.56 21.30 11.25
N CYS A 232 20.56 20.44 10.22
CA CYS A 232 20.77 18.99 10.39
C CYS A 232 22.23 18.63 10.70
N LYS A 233 23.19 19.49 10.29
CA LYS A 233 24.62 19.28 10.57
C LYS A 233 24.94 19.56 12.04
N GLN A 234 24.29 20.56 12.65
CA GLN A 234 24.46 20.88 14.07
C GLN A 234 23.89 19.79 14.97
N ILE A 235 22.68 19.29 14.67
CA ILE A 235 22.04 18.20 15.43
C ILE A 235 22.88 16.90 15.37
N SER A 236 23.53 16.64 14.23
CA SER A 236 24.39 15.46 14.07
C SER A 236 25.72 15.58 14.83
N ALA A 237 26.27 16.79 14.96
CA ALA A 237 27.46 17.06 15.74
C ALA A 237 27.17 16.95 17.26
N ASP A 238 26.04 17.48 17.71
CA ASP A 238 25.61 17.40 19.11
C ASP A 238 25.33 15.95 19.52
N PHE A 239 24.73 15.12 18.65
CA PHE A 239 24.49 13.70 18.91
C PHE A 239 25.77 12.83 18.86
N LYS A 240 26.78 13.23 18.07
CA LYS A 240 28.11 12.59 18.09
C LYS A 240 28.89 12.94 19.35
N SER A 241 28.80 14.18 19.82
CA SER A 241 29.41 14.63 21.08
C SER A 241 28.82 13.89 22.28
N MET A 242 27.50 13.66 22.28
CA MET A 242 26.78 13.00 23.37
C MET A 242 27.01 11.48 23.46
N LYS A 243 27.53 10.83 22.40
CA LYS A 243 27.95 9.41 22.45
C LYS A 243 29.33 9.23 23.07
N SER A 244 30.20 10.23 23.05
CA SER A 244 31.59 10.11 23.51
C SER A 244 31.70 9.88 25.02
N THR A 245 30.71 10.29 25.82
CA THR A 245 30.75 10.18 27.29
C THR A 245 30.05 8.94 27.86
N HIS A 246 29.34 8.13 27.06
CA HIS A 246 28.65 6.93 27.59
C HIS A 246 28.93 5.61 26.87
N THR A 247 29.74 5.57 25.81
CA THR A 247 29.99 4.30 25.08
C THR A 247 31.32 3.61 25.40
N ASN A 248 32.08 4.06 26.40
CA ASN A 248 33.40 3.48 26.71
C ASN A 248 33.44 2.47 27.87
N VAL A 249 32.30 1.94 28.31
CA VAL A 249 32.28 0.84 29.30
C VAL A 249 31.32 -0.24 28.83
N CYS A 250 31.72 -1.02 27.82
CA CYS A 250 31.13 -2.33 27.50
C CYS A 250 32.06 -3.11 26.54
N GLN A 251 33.38 -3.07 26.76
CA GLN A 251 34.23 -4.20 26.37
C GLN A 251 34.17 -5.22 27.51
N GLY A 252 33.07 -5.98 27.54
CA GLY A 252 32.82 -6.99 28.54
C GLY A 252 31.93 -8.08 27.95
N ASN A 253 32.48 -9.29 27.87
CA ASN A 253 31.79 -10.49 27.41
C ASN A 253 30.53 -10.74 28.24
N GLY A 254 29.36 -10.47 27.67
CA GLY A 254 28.08 -10.83 28.29
C GLY A 254 26.95 -9.92 27.84
N THR A 255 26.32 -10.24 26.71
CA THR A 255 25.02 -9.68 26.38
C THR A 255 24.01 -10.18 27.41
N GLY A 256 23.45 -9.27 28.22
CA GLY A 256 22.44 -9.56 29.23
C GLY A 256 21.07 -9.93 28.63
N VAL A 257 21.04 -10.82 27.65
CA VAL A 257 19.82 -11.35 27.04
C VAL A 257 19.75 -12.83 27.40
N GLY A 258 18.82 -13.18 28.29
CA GLY A 258 18.53 -14.57 28.68
C GLY A 258 18.58 -14.83 30.18
N TYR A 259 19.39 -14.09 30.94
CA TYR A 259 19.53 -14.27 32.40
C TYR A 259 19.73 -12.92 33.09
N LEU A 260 18.73 -12.04 32.97
CA LEU A 260 18.74 -10.69 33.57
C LEU A 260 19.09 -10.74 35.07
N LYS A 261 18.58 -11.75 35.79
CA LYS A 261 18.85 -11.96 37.22
C LYS A 261 20.32 -12.27 37.55
N GLU A 262 21.05 -12.97 36.68
CA GLU A 262 22.46 -13.31 36.90
C GLU A 262 23.40 -12.12 36.68
N LYS A 263 22.91 -11.06 36.04
CA LYS A 263 23.67 -9.84 35.71
C LYS A 263 23.24 -8.62 36.51
N VAL A 264 22.49 -8.78 37.61
CA VAL A 264 22.00 -7.69 38.48
C VAL A 264 23.11 -6.72 38.91
N ASN A 265 24.30 -7.24 39.24
CA ASN A 265 25.41 -6.40 39.68
C ASN A 265 25.91 -5.47 38.57
N SER A 266 25.96 -5.93 37.32
CA SER A 266 26.30 -5.09 36.17
C SER A 266 25.29 -3.96 35.98
N TRP A 267 24.01 -4.19 36.26
CA TRP A 267 22.99 -3.15 36.22
C TRP A 267 23.14 -2.13 37.38
N LYS A 268 23.57 -2.56 38.56
CA LYS A 268 23.91 -1.66 39.68
C LYS A 268 25.11 -0.78 39.32
N GLU A 269 26.14 -1.34 38.70
CA GLU A 269 27.36 -0.63 38.29
C GLU A 269 27.11 0.42 37.19
N ILE A 270 26.18 0.14 36.26
CA ILE A 270 25.76 1.09 35.21
C ILE A 270 24.87 2.24 35.78
N GLY A 271 24.53 2.19 37.07
CA GLY A 271 23.74 3.23 37.74
C GLY A 271 22.24 3.09 37.52
N ALA A 272 21.73 1.87 37.29
CA ALA A 272 20.30 1.63 37.17
C ALA A 272 19.57 2.03 38.47
N THR A 273 18.34 2.54 38.32
CA THR A 273 17.53 2.95 39.48
C THR A 273 17.21 1.75 40.36
N LYS A 274 17.04 2.00 41.67
CA LYS A 274 16.68 0.95 42.64
C LYS A 274 15.44 0.15 42.22
N PHE A 275 14.47 0.81 41.57
CA PHE A 275 13.28 0.19 40.99
C PHE A 275 13.61 -0.83 39.89
N VAL A 276 14.49 -0.47 38.94
CA VAL A 276 14.90 -1.37 37.84
C VAL A 276 15.66 -2.56 38.39
N VAL A 277 16.58 -2.34 39.33
CA VAL A 277 17.35 -3.41 39.99
C VAL A 277 16.41 -4.35 40.75
N ASP A 278 15.43 -3.82 41.49
CA ASP A 278 14.43 -4.62 42.22
C ASP A 278 13.57 -5.48 41.28
N ILE A 279 13.14 -4.94 40.14
CA ILE A 279 12.42 -5.72 39.12
C ILE A 279 13.28 -6.85 38.54
N ILE A 280 14.56 -6.61 38.31
CA ILE A 280 15.46 -7.62 37.76
C ILE A 280 15.71 -8.73 38.79
N GLU A 281 15.85 -8.38 40.08
CA GLU A 281 16.15 -9.31 41.16
C GLU A 281 14.93 -10.12 41.62
N ASN A 282 13.80 -9.43 41.78
CA ASN A 282 12.59 -9.95 42.42
C ASN A 282 11.39 -10.12 41.46
N GLY A 283 11.53 -9.71 40.19
CA GLY A 283 10.45 -9.75 39.22
C GLY A 283 9.42 -8.63 39.40
N TYR A 284 8.47 -8.54 38.46
CA TYR A 284 7.35 -7.61 38.60
C TYR A 284 6.39 -8.11 39.69
N LYS A 285 6.29 -7.36 40.77
CA LYS A 285 5.23 -7.55 41.76
C LYS A 285 3.97 -6.86 41.24
N ILE A 286 3.03 -7.64 40.73
CA ILE A 286 1.70 -7.15 40.35
C ILE A 286 0.88 -7.10 41.65
N PRO A 287 0.54 -5.91 42.19
CA PRO A 287 -0.30 -5.84 43.37
C PRO A 287 -1.72 -6.23 42.97
N PHE A 288 -2.14 -7.43 43.35
CA PHE A 288 -3.56 -7.78 43.33
C PHE A 288 -4.24 -7.07 44.50
N SER A 289 -5.24 -6.25 44.22
CA SER A 289 -6.06 -5.61 45.26
C SER A 289 -6.81 -6.64 46.11
N THR A 290 -7.09 -7.81 45.53
CA THR A 290 -7.70 -8.98 46.18
C THR A 290 -7.19 -10.24 45.49
N VAL A 291 -6.96 -11.32 46.23
CA VAL A 291 -6.63 -12.63 45.65
C VAL A 291 -7.81 -13.07 44.75
N PRO A 292 -7.59 -13.32 43.45
CA PRO A 292 -8.65 -13.80 42.56
C PRO A 292 -9.20 -15.13 43.06
N ARG A 293 -10.51 -15.36 42.87
CA ARG A 293 -11.11 -16.66 43.19
C ARG A 293 -10.49 -17.75 42.33
N GLU A 294 -10.14 -18.87 42.96
CA GLU A 294 -9.71 -20.06 42.25
C GLU A 294 -10.78 -20.48 41.25
N THR A 295 -10.35 -20.74 40.01
CA THR A 295 -11.21 -21.22 38.94
C THR A 295 -10.58 -22.49 38.42
N GLU A 296 -11.28 -23.62 38.58
CA GLU A 296 -10.89 -24.88 37.96
C GLU A 296 -11.22 -24.79 36.46
N LEU A 297 -10.17 -24.76 35.63
CA LEU A 297 -10.30 -24.78 34.18
C LEU A 297 -9.89 -26.15 33.68
N GLU A 298 -10.82 -26.85 33.03
CA GLU A 298 -10.50 -28.08 32.33
C GLU A 298 -9.58 -27.78 31.14
N ASN A 299 -8.52 -28.58 31.01
CA ASN A 299 -7.57 -28.42 29.92
C ASN A 299 -8.24 -28.75 28.58
N ASN A 300 -7.90 -27.99 27.53
CA ASN A 300 -8.45 -28.19 26.20
C ASN A 300 -8.11 -29.59 25.68
N LYS A 301 -9.05 -30.17 24.91
CA LYS A 301 -8.97 -31.53 24.37
C LYS A 301 -7.61 -31.85 23.73
N THR A 302 -7.02 -30.89 23.01
CA THR A 302 -5.72 -31.02 22.35
C THR A 302 -4.54 -31.29 23.29
N ALA A 303 -4.58 -30.77 24.52
CA ALA A 303 -3.54 -30.97 25.54
C ALA A 303 -3.81 -32.22 26.40
N ARG A 304 -5.06 -32.69 26.47
CA ARG A 304 -5.41 -34.02 27.01
C ARG A 304 -5.01 -35.15 26.07
N ASP A 305 -5.17 -34.95 24.77
CA ASP A 305 -5.00 -35.99 23.75
C ASP A 305 -3.53 -36.12 23.26
N ASN A 306 -2.65 -35.18 23.62
CA ASN A 306 -1.20 -35.29 23.42
C ASN A 306 -0.43 -34.99 24.72
N PRO A 307 -0.53 -35.85 25.74
CA PRO A 307 0.44 -35.85 26.82
C PRO A 307 1.74 -36.42 26.23
N ASN A 308 2.84 -35.66 26.32
CA ASN A 308 4.15 -36.00 25.76
C ASN A 308 4.52 -37.49 25.81
#